data_AF-A0A937XR76-F1
#
_entry.id   AF-A0A937XR76-F1
#
_cell.length_a   1.000
_cell.length_b   1.000
_cell.length_c   1.000
_cell.angle_alpha   90.00
_cell.angle_beta   90.00
_cell.angle_gamma   90.00
#
_symmetry.space_group_name_H-M   'P 1'
#
loop_
_entity.id
_entity.type
_entity.pdbx_description
1 polymer ?
#
loop_
_entity_poly.entity_id
_entity_poly.type
_entity_poly.pdbx_seq_one_letter_code
_entity_poly.pdbx_strand_id
1 'polypeptide(L)'
;MRYLIFWASLLLASPVYARTTTFECSLPRYSDRTGGLYQEKGGLNLTFLVDQTARKAYVLGNNGSNEVMLLPNQEGFTLIEVTGTGNVMVTAITFGGVAVHSRHSMVGKNEILPSQYYGRCTAK
;
A
#
# COMPACT_ATOMS: atom_id res chain seq x y z
N MET A 1 -15.74 6.72 -51.70
CA MET A 1 -15.20 5.61 -50.88
C MET A 1 -14.06 5.98 -49.93
N ARG A 2 -13.28 7.06 -50.16
CA ARG A 2 -12.12 7.42 -49.30
C ARG A 2 -12.49 8.03 -47.92
N TYR A 3 -13.69 8.61 -47.77
CA TYR A 3 -14.17 9.21 -46.51
C TYR A 3 -14.91 8.24 -45.57
N LEU A 4 -15.36 7.09 -46.08
CA LEU A 4 -16.09 6.07 -45.29
C LEU A 4 -15.16 5.28 -44.35
N ILE A 5 -13.86 5.20 -44.67
CA ILE A 5 -12.87 4.52 -43.84
C ILE A 5 -12.49 5.37 -42.61
N PHE A 6 -12.59 6.70 -42.71
CA PHE A 6 -12.22 7.62 -41.62
C PHE A 6 -13.24 7.68 -40.47
N TRP A 7 -14.51 7.33 -40.74
CA TRP A 7 -15.56 7.29 -39.71
C TRP A 7 -15.60 5.96 -38.94
N ALA A 8 -15.07 4.88 -39.50
CA ALA A 8 -15.07 3.56 -38.85
C ALA A 8 -14.01 3.44 -37.72
N SER A 9 -12.99 4.28 -37.70
CA SER A 9 -11.91 4.24 -36.69
C SER A 9 -12.25 4.91 -35.35
N LEU A 10 -13.34 5.67 -35.24
CA LEU A 10 -13.70 6.39 -34.01
C LEU A 10 -14.47 5.53 -32.97
N LEU A 11 -14.88 4.30 -33.31
CA LEU A 11 -15.80 3.50 -32.49
C LEU A 11 -15.14 2.43 -31.60
N LEU A 12 -13.81 2.42 -31.47
CA LEU A 12 -13.07 1.42 -30.68
C LEU A 12 -12.50 1.94 -29.35
N ALA A 13 -13.03 3.05 -28.82
CA ALA A 13 -12.66 3.51 -27.47
C ALA A 13 -13.43 2.71 -26.41
N SER A 14 -12.90 1.57 -25.98
CA SER A 14 -13.39 0.87 -24.79
C SER A 14 -13.06 1.69 -23.54
N PRO A 15 -14.01 1.98 -22.64
CA PRO A 15 -13.67 2.58 -21.37
C PRO A 15 -12.84 1.59 -20.55
N VAL A 16 -11.55 1.86 -20.38
CA VAL A 16 -10.73 1.20 -19.36
C VAL A 16 -11.20 1.74 -18.02
N TYR A 17 -12.00 0.94 -17.30
CA TYR A 17 -12.28 1.19 -15.89
C TYR A 17 -11.01 0.85 -15.09
N ALA A 18 -10.15 1.85 -14.91
CA ALA A 18 -9.09 1.79 -13.92
C ALA A 18 -9.74 1.86 -12.53
N ARG A 19 -9.95 0.70 -11.90
CA ARG A 19 -10.53 0.61 -10.56
C ARG A 19 -9.40 0.79 -9.55
N THR A 20 -9.16 2.04 -9.15
CA THR A 20 -8.36 2.34 -7.96
C THR A 20 -9.20 1.99 -6.73
N THR A 21 -8.62 1.27 -5.78
CA THR A 21 -9.25 0.92 -4.50
C THR A 21 -8.47 1.55 -3.36
N THR A 22 -9.19 2.15 -2.40
CA THR A 22 -8.57 2.76 -1.23
C THR A 22 -8.61 1.79 -0.07
N PHE A 23 -7.46 1.48 0.52
CA PHE A 23 -7.34 0.64 1.71
C PHE A 23 -7.01 1.51 2.91
N GLU A 24 -7.96 1.64 3.84
CA GLU A 24 -7.76 2.29 5.13
C GLU A 24 -7.44 1.24 6.19
N CYS A 25 -6.23 1.29 6.73
CA CYS A 25 -5.70 0.34 7.70
C CYS A 25 -5.67 0.94 9.11
N SER A 26 -6.18 0.19 10.08
CA SER A 26 -6.02 0.49 11.51
C SER A 26 -5.23 -0.62 12.19
N LEU A 27 -4.10 -0.25 12.76
CA LEU A 27 -3.10 -1.15 13.35
C LEU A 27 -2.88 -0.77 14.82
N PRO A 28 -3.74 -1.25 15.75
CA PRO A 28 -3.73 -0.79 17.14
C PRO A 28 -2.64 -1.45 17.99
N ARG A 29 -2.07 -2.58 17.55
CA ARG A 29 -1.07 -3.34 18.32
C ARG A 29 0.24 -3.43 17.57
N TYR A 30 1.34 -3.47 18.32
CA TYR A 30 2.65 -3.72 17.75
C TYR A 30 3.56 -4.53 18.67
N SER A 31 4.55 -5.18 18.08
CA SER A 31 5.71 -5.71 18.78
C SER A 31 6.97 -4.95 18.37
N ASP A 32 7.97 -4.94 19.24
CA ASP A 32 9.23 -4.23 19.02
C ASP A 32 10.45 -5.15 19.29
N ARG A 33 11.65 -4.56 19.31
CA ARG A 33 12.92 -5.26 19.59
C ARG A 33 12.98 -6.01 20.92
N THR A 34 12.12 -5.69 21.88
CA THR A 34 12.05 -6.40 23.17
C THR A 34 11.24 -7.70 23.09
N GLY A 35 10.47 -7.87 22.00
CA GLY A 35 9.57 -9.01 21.80
C GLY A 35 8.22 -8.88 22.51
N GLY A 36 7.97 -7.79 23.24
CA GLY A 36 6.68 -7.52 23.86
C GLY A 36 5.57 -7.22 22.84
N LEU A 37 4.31 -7.34 23.27
CA LEU A 37 3.15 -6.91 22.50
C LEU A 37 2.49 -5.72 23.20
N TYR A 38 2.43 -4.60 22.51
CA TYR A 38 2.01 -3.31 23.05
C TYR A 38 0.78 -2.77 22.30
N GLN A 39 0.07 -1.85 22.96
CA GLN A 39 -0.96 -1.04 22.32
C GLN A 39 -0.34 0.27 21.82
N GLU A 40 -0.57 0.61 20.56
CA GLU A 40 -0.16 1.87 19.96
C GLU A 40 -1.10 2.98 20.43
N LYS A 41 -0.54 4.03 21.04
CA LYS A 41 -1.35 5.11 21.61
C LYS A 41 -1.92 5.97 20.48
N GLY A 42 -3.22 5.85 20.24
CA GLY A 42 -3.91 6.51 19.12
C GLY A 42 -3.99 5.67 17.85
N GLY A 43 -3.39 4.48 17.84
CA GLY A 43 -3.37 3.55 16.71
C GLY A 43 -2.47 4.03 15.56
N LEU A 44 -1.81 3.09 14.87
CA LEU A 44 -1.16 3.40 13.60
C LEU A 44 -2.20 3.27 12.49
N ASN A 45 -2.55 4.39 11.87
CA ASN A 45 -3.45 4.42 10.73
C ASN A 45 -2.67 4.70 9.45
N LEU A 46 -2.86 3.85 8.43
CA LEU A 46 -2.23 3.97 7.13
C LEU A 46 -3.32 3.95 6.06
N THR A 47 -3.16 4.74 5.01
CA THR A 47 -4.07 4.72 3.87
C THR A 47 -3.30 4.44 2.59
N PHE A 48 -3.75 3.46 1.82
CA PHE A 48 -3.14 3.11 0.54
C PHE A 48 -4.13 3.28 -0.60
N LEU A 49 -3.66 3.82 -1.71
CA LEU A 49 -4.36 3.77 -3.00
C LEU A 49 -3.71 2.67 -3.82
N VAL A 50 -4.51 1.72 -4.31
CA VAL A 50 -4.01 0.59 -5.11
C VAL A 50 -4.76 0.56 -6.43
N ASP A 51 -4.01 0.69 -7.53
CA ASP A 51 -4.49 0.43 -8.88
C ASP A 51 -3.88 -0.89 -9.36
N GLN A 52 -4.69 -1.95 -9.30
CA GLN A 52 -4.27 -3.28 -9.72
C GLN A 52 -4.07 -3.39 -11.24
N THR A 53 -4.78 -2.59 -12.03
CA THR A 53 -4.68 -2.57 -13.49
C THR A 53 -3.37 -1.94 -13.93
N ALA A 54 -3.04 -0.77 -13.37
CA ALA A 54 -1.77 -0.10 -13.62
C ALA A 54 -0.59 -0.74 -12.88
N ARG A 55 -0.86 -1.66 -11.94
CA ARG A 55 0.11 -2.22 -10.98
C ARG A 55 0.87 -1.13 -10.22
N LYS A 56 0.14 -0.10 -9.79
CA LYS A 56 0.65 1.02 -9.02
C LYS A 56 -0.01 1.08 -7.66
N ALA A 57 0.75 1.49 -6.65
CA ALA A 57 0.21 1.75 -5.35
C ALA A 57 0.88 2.96 -4.70
N TYR A 58 0.15 3.64 -3.83
CA TYR A 58 0.62 4.83 -3.13
C TYR A 58 0.24 4.73 -1.66
N VAL A 59 1.14 5.14 -0.76
CA VAL A 59 0.79 5.43 0.63
C VAL A 59 0.44 6.92 0.74
N LEU A 60 -0.66 7.23 1.42
CA LEU A 60 -1.07 8.60 1.71
C LEU A 60 -0.59 8.99 3.10
N GLY A 61 0.13 10.10 3.18
CA GLY A 61 0.59 10.70 4.43
C GLY A 61 0.20 12.18 4.52
N ASN A 62 0.62 12.83 5.60
CA ASN A 62 0.27 14.24 5.86
C ASN A 62 0.84 15.21 4.80
N ASN A 63 1.94 14.84 4.15
CA ASN A 63 2.64 15.67 3.17
C ASN A 63 2.36 15.26 1.72
N GLY A 64 1.29 14.50 1.47
CA GLY A 64 0.92 14.01 0.14
C GLY A 64 1.03 12.48 0.04
N SER A 65 1.39 12.00 -1.15
CA SER A 65 1.49 10.56 -1.44
C SER A 65 2.88 10.16 -1.89
N ASN A 66 3.30 8.96 -1.48
CA ASN A 66 4.52 8.32 -1.96
C ASN A 66 4.15 7.04 -2.69
N GLU A 67 4.75 6.81 -3.87
CA GLU A 67 4.60 5.54 -4.57
C GLU A 67 5.26 4.41 -3.77
N VAL A 68 4.57 3.28 -3.67
CA VAL A 68 5.05 2.07 -3.01
C VAL A 68 5.00 0.91 -3.99
N MET A 69 5.94 -0.02 -3.87
CA MET A 69 5.95 -1.20 -4.73
C MET A 69 4.81 -2.13 -4.37
N LEU A 70 3.97 -2.46 -5.34
CA LEU A 70 2.89 -3.43 -5.19
C LEU A 70 3.35 -4.83 -5.63
N LEU A 71 3.29 -5.79 -4.71
CA LEU A 71 3.59 -7.19 -4.93
C LEU A 71 2.34 -8.05 -4.66
N PRO A 72 1.55 -8.41 -5.69
CA PRO A 72 0.39 -9.27 -5.53
C PRO A 72 0.77 -10.67 -5.02
N ASN A 73 -0.10 -11.29 -4.23
CA ASN A 73 -0.03 -12.73 -3.90
C ASN A 73 -1.39 -13.40 -4.13
N GLN A 74 -1.51 -14.71 -3.85
CA GLN A 74 -2.75 -15.47 -4.07
C GLN A 74 -3.90 -15.10 -3.11
N GLU A 75 -3.59 -14.54 -1.94
CA GLU A 75 -4.50 -14.29 -0.80
C GLU A 75 -4.58 -12.79 -0.43
N GLY A 76 -4.04 -11.89 -1.25
CA GLY A 76 -3.83 -10.49 -0.94
C GLY A 76 -2.68 -9.87 -1.73
N PHE A 77 -1.96 -8.95 -1.08
CA PHE A 77 -0.81 -8.27 -1.67
C PHE A 77 0.10 -7.68 -0.58
N THR A 78 1.32 -7.36 -0.98
CA THR A 78 2.33 -6.68 -0.17
C THR A 78 2.69 -5.35 -0.80
N LEU A 79 2.93 -4.35 0.04
CA LEU A 79 3.32 -2.99 -0.32
C LEU A 79 4.68 -2.71 0.31
N ILE A 80 5.65 -2.26 -0.48
CA ILE A 80 6.99 -1.90 0.02
C ILE A 80 7.22 -0.40 -0.20
N GLU A 81 7.37 0.33 0.90
CA GLU A 81 7.77 1.72 0.92
C GLU A 81 9.27 1.81 1.21
N VAL A 82 9.99 2.60 0.41
CA VAL A 82 11.36 3.03 0.71
C VAL A 82 11.29 4.50 1.09
N THR A 83 11.61 4.83 2.34
CA THR A 83 11.57 6.22 2.81
C THR A 83 12.70 7.04 2.20
N GLY A 84 12.63 8.37 2.32
CA GLY A 84 13.72 9.26 1.86
C GLY A 84 15.08 9.02 2.53
N THR A 85 15.11 8.32 3.67
CA THR A 85 16.35 7.91 4.37
C THR A 85 16.80 6.49 4.02
N GLY A 86 16.12 5.81 3.09
CA GLY A 86 16.41 4.44 2.69
C GLY A 86 15.88 3.36 3.64
N ASN A 87 15.06 3.71 4.64
CA ASN A 87 14.42 2.71 5.50
C ASN A 87 13.30 2.00 4.72
N VAL A 88 13.11 0.71 4.99
CA VAL A 88 12.12 -0.11 4.28
C VAL A 88 10.95 -0.44 5.19
N MET A 89 9.75 -0.04 4.75
CA MET A 89 8.50 -0.38 5.42
C MET A 89 7.72 -1.35 4.54
N VAL A 90 7.15 -2.38 5.15
CA VAL A 90 6.46 -3.46 4.43
C VAL A 90 5.07 -3.64 5.01
N THR A 91 4.03 -3.48 4.20
CA THR A 91 2.65 -3.74 4.60
C THR A 91 2.10 -4.91 3.81
N ALA A 92 1.64 -5.96 4.49
CA ALA A 92 0.90 -7.04 3.84
C ALA A 92 -0.59 -6.93 4.21
N ILE A 93 -1.46 -7.07 3.22
CA ILE A 93 -2.91 -6.99 3.37
C ILE A 93 -3.52 -8.20 2.67
N THR A 94 -4.29 -9.00 3.41
CA THR A 94 -5.04 -10.11 2.82
C THR A 94 -6.33 -9.60 2.17
N PHE A 95 -6.91 -10.37 1.23
CA PHE A 95 -8.24 -10.05 0.67
C PHE A 95 -9.35 -10.03 1.74
N GLY A 96 -9.15 -10.78 2.84
CA GLY A 96 -10.01 -10.72 4.03
C GLY A 96 -9.78 -9.49 4.91
N GLY A 97 -8.89 -8.58 4.54
CA GLY A 97 -8.58 -7.34 5.25
C GLY A 97 -7.73 -7.51 6.50
N VAL A 98 -7.12 -8.68 6.75
CA VAL A 98 -6.11 -8.82 7.82
C VAL A 98 -4.83 -8.14 7.35
N ALA A 99 -4.19 -7.36 8.22
CA ALA A 99 -3.01 -6.61 7.84
C ALA A 99 -1.92 -6.60 8.90
N VAL A 100 -0.69 -6.55 8.40
CA VAL A 100 0.53 -6.35 9.18
C VAL A 100 1.39 -5.28 8.53
N HIS A 101 2.07 -4.46 9.33
CA HIS A 101 2.98 -3.43 8.84
C HIS A 101 4.31 -3.48 9.61
N SER A 102 5.39 -3.85 8.92
CA SER A 102 6.73 -3.94 9.48
C SER A 102 7.53 -2.68 9.17
N ARG A 103 8.28 -2.19 10.15
CA ARG A 103 9.25 -1.10 9.99
C ARG A 103 10.65 -1.62 10.23
N HIS A 104 11.52 -1.44 9.24
CA HIS A 104 12.95 -1.73 9.34
C HIS A 104 13.72 -0.41 9.40
N SER A 105 13.56 0.30 10.52
CA SER A 105 14.17 1.62 10.71
C SER A 105 15.60 1.47 11.19
N MET A 106 16.57 1.83 10.37
CA MET A 106 17.96 2.02 10.79
C MET A 106 18.11 3.46 11.32
N VAL A 107 18.54 3.59 12.58
CA VAL A 107 18.79 4.88 13.21
C VAL A 107 20.25 4.92 13.68
N GLY A 108 20.99 5.94 13.26
CA GLY A 108 22.42 5.99 13.54
C GLY A 108 23.22 4.83 12.91
N LYS A 109 24.42 4.56 13.44
CA LYS A 109 25.37 3.64 12.80
C LYS A 109 25.10 2.16 13.09
N ASN A 110 24.64 1.82 14.30
CA ASN A 110 24.53 0.44 14.78
C ASN A 110 23.19 0.16 15.48
N GLU A 111 22.17 0.98 15.27
CA GLU A 111 20.87 0.80 15.91
C GLU A 111 19.78 0.55 14.87
N ILE A 112 19.01 -0.51 15.10
CA ILE A 112 17.79 -0.80 14.36
C ILE A 112 16.65 -0.68 15.37
N LEU A 113 15.61 0.05 14.98
CA LEU A 113 14.34 0.16 15.68
C LEU A 113 13.29 -0.62 14.89
N PRO A 114 13.24 -1.96 15.01
CA PRO A 114 12.23 -2.76 14.37
C PRO A 114 10.91 -2.61 15.11
N SER A 115 9.82 -2.61 14.36
CA SER A 115 8.48 -2.74 14.91
C SER A 115 7.58 -3.48 13.94
N GLN A 116 6.74 -4.37 14.45
CA GLN A 116 5.73 -5.09 13.67
C GLN A 116 4.35 -4.73 14.19
N TYR A 117 3.57 -4.03 13.37
CA TYR A 117 2.20 -3.66 13.66
C TYR A 117 1.22 -4.70 13.14
N TYR A 118 0.08 -4.85 13.83
CA TYR A 118 -0.97 -5.84 13.55
C TYR A 118 -2.35 -5.18 13.58
N GLY A 119 -3.21 -5.54 12.64
CA GLY A 119 -4.56 -4.97 12.56
C GLY A 119 -5.33 -5.40 11.33
N ARG A 120 -6.15 -4.48 10.81
CA ARG A 120 -7.03 -4.74 9.67
C ARG A 120 -7.11 -3.54 8.74
N CYS A 121 -7.41 -3.80 7.47
CA CYS A 121 -7.73 -2.78 6.47
C CYS A 121 -9.14 -2.97 5.92
N THR A 122 -9.77 -1.87 5.55
CA THR A 122 -11.07 -1.83 4.88
C THR A 122 -10.89 -1.24 3.49
N ALA A 123 -11.38 -1.93 2.47
CA ALA A 123 -11.40 -1.43 1.10
C ALA A 123 -12.62 -0.52 0.89
N LYS A 124 -12.38 0.64 0.27
CA LYS A 124 -13.39 1.62 -0.18
C LYS A 124 -13.30 1.82 -1.69
#